data_AF-A0AAE1U381-F1
#
_entry.id   AF-A0AAE1U381-F1
#
_cell.length_a   1.000
_cell.length_b   1.000
_cell.length_c   1.000
_cell.angle_alpha   90.00
_cell.angle_beta   90.00
_cell.angle_gamma   90.00
#
_symmetry.space_group_name_H-M   'P 1'
#
loop_
_entity.id
_entity.type
_entity.pdbx_description
1 polymer ?
#
loop_
_entity_poly.entity_id
_entity_poly.type
_entity_poly.pdbx_seq_one_letter_code
_entity_poly.pdbx_strand_id
1 'polypeptide(L)'
;MGGVVGVGSDVLPRMNDNVFLLETACNTHPRYRDWCAAESWARHNPGLDVWYLFTSLIADDSDNLLTLLLHQYPNLKVATVDLDKIFQDTPLESFFKSDIWRASDSKIFMETVYTLRPLLNS
;
A
#
# COMPACT_ATOMS: atom_id res chain seq x y z
N MET A 1 19.67 -11.19 -7.09
CA MET A 1 20.08 -9.83 -6.69
C MET A 1 18.78 -9.06 -6.47
N GLY A 2 18.19 -9.16 -5.28
CA GLY A 2 16.93 -8.46 -4.96
C GLY A 2 17.24 -7.05 -4.49
N GLY A 3 16.61 -6.06 -5.11
CA GLY A 3 16.80 -4.64 -4.80
C GLY A 3 15.82 -4.18 -3.73
N VAL A 4 16.29 -3.34 -2.82
CA VAL A 4 15.46 -2.59 -1.87
C VAL A 4 14.80 -1.45 -2.65
N VAL A 5 13.49 -1.46 -2.83
CA VAL A 5 12.77 -0.33 -3.46
C VAL A 5 12.60 0.76 -2.40
N GLY A 6 13.49 1.75 -2.43
CA GLY A 6 13.52 2.87 -1.48
C GLY A 6 12.57 4.01 -1.83
N VAL A 7 12.28 4.81 -0.80
CA VAL A 7 11.38 5.99 -0.75
C VAL A 7 11.44 6.83 -2.03
N GLY A 8 10.35 6.77 -2.81
CA GLY A 8 10.15 7.56 -4.02
C GLY A 8 9.60 8.96 -3.73
N SER A 9 9.48 9.77 -4.79
CA SER A 9 8.74 11.03 -4.76
C SER A 9 7.25 10.78 -4.55
N ASP A 10 6.54 11.79 -4.02
CA ASP A 10 5.09 11.71 -3.83
C ASP A 10 4.41 11.39 -5.18
N VAL A 11 3.49 10.42 -5.17
CA VAL A 11 2.82 9.93 -6.37
C VAL A 11 1.38 10.45 -6.41
N LEU A 12 0.97 10.96 -7.57
CA LEU A 12 -0.40 11.41 -7.81
C LEU A 12 -1.13 10.40 -8.71
N PRO A 13 -2.09 9.62 -8.16
CA PRO A 13 -2.90 8.70 -8.95
C PRO A 13 -3.78 9.47 -9.96
N ARG A 14 -4.23 8.76 -11.01
CA ARG A 14 -5.22 9.32 -11.93
C ARG A 14 -6.53 9.62 -11.18
N MET A 15 -7.30 10.60 -11.62
CA MET A 15 -8.44 11.08 -10.83
C MET A 15 -9.64 10.12 -10.83
N ASN A 16 -9.73 9.24 -11.83
CA ASN A 16 -10.71 8.18 -11.96
C ASN A 16 -9.97 6.93 -12.49
N ASP A 17 -10.42 5.74 -12.10
CA ASP A 17 -9.85 4.44 -12.51
C ASP A 17 -8.73 3.88 -11.61
N ASN A 18 -8.90 3.94 -10.29
CA ASN A 18 -7.95 3.32 -9.35
C ASN A 18 -8.65 2.41 -8.35
N VAL A 19 -7.91 1.38 -7.92
CA VAL A 19 -8.22 0.54 -6.76
C VAL A 19 -7.04 0.63 -5.81
N PHE A 20 -7.30 0.84 -4.52
CA PHE A 20 -6.25 0.91 -3.49
C PHE A 20 -6.39 -0.25 -2.52
N LEU A 21 -5.30 -1.00 -2.37
CA LEU A 21 -5.12 -2.05 -1.37
C LEU A 21 -4.07 -1.55 -0.38
N LEU A 22 -4.38 -1.57 0.91
CA LEU A 22 -3.49 -1.06 1.95
C LEU A 22 -3.11 -2.16 2.94
N GLU A 23 -1.81 -2.35 3.14
CA GLU A 23 -1.19 -3.16 4.19
C GLU A 23 -0.72 -2.22 5.31
N THR A 24 -1.18 -2.45 6.54
CA THR A 24 -0.97 -1.54 7.68
C THR A 24 -0.07 -2.10 8.78
N ALA A 25 0.39 -3.34 8.69
CA ALA A 25 1.17 -4.00 9.74
C ALA A 25 2.67 -3.64 9.71
N CYS A 26 3.08 -2.68 8.86
CA CYS A 26 4.46 -2.30 8.64
C CYS A 26 5.34 -3.51 8.24
N ASN A 27 4.76 -4.43 7.47
CA ASN A 27 5.46 -5.64 7.07
C ASN A 27 6.32 -5.36 5.83
N THR A 28 7.64 -5.52 5.95
CA THR A 28 8.57 -5.35 4.83
C THR A 28 8.41 -6.44 3.77
N HIS A 29 7.85 -7.60 4.13
CA HIS A 29 7.65 -8.73 3.24
C HIS A 29 6.18 -9.17 3.26
N PRO A 30 5.31 -8.53 2.44
CA PRO A 30 3.90 -8.87 2.37
C PRO A 30 3.70 -10.36 2.11
N ARG A 31 2.67 -10.95 2.73
CA ARG A 31 2.45 -12.39 2.63
C ARG A 31 1.93 -12.72 1.24
N TYR A 32 2.11 -13.97 0.84
CA TYR A 32 1.61 -14.47 -0.44
C TYR A 32 0.11 -14.17 -0.67
N ARG A 33 -0.72 -14.24 0.39
CA ARG A 33 -2.15 -13.91 0.31
C ARG A 33 -2.41 -12.46 -0.10
N ASP A 34 -1.57 -11.53 0.36
CA ASP A 34 -1.73 -10.12 0.09
C ASP A 34 -1.36 -9.83 -1.38
N TRP A 35 -0.30 -10.49 -1.89
CA TRP A 35 0.06 -10.46 -3.31
C TRP A 35 -0.98 -11.13 -4.22
N CYS A 36 -1.56 -12.27 -3.83
CA CYS A 36 -2.64 -12.90 -4.60
C CYS A 36 -3.86 -11.97 -4.72
N ALA A 37 -4.17 -11.18 -3.69
CA ALA A 37 -5.25 -10.20 -3.77
C ALA A 37 -4.93 -9.11 -4.81
N ALA A 38 -3.72 -8.55 -4.75
CA ALA A 38 -3.26 -7.54 -5.72
C ALA A 38 -3.24 -8.09 -7.16
N GLU A 39 -2.72 -9.30 -7.34
CA GLU A 39 -2.70 -10.03 -8.62
C GLU A 39 -4.10 -10.22 -9.18
N SER A 40 -5.04 -10.69 -8.34
CA SER A 40 -6.42 -10.93 -8.74
C SER A 40 -7.10 -9.63 -9.19
N TRP A 41 -6.92 -8.54 -8.46
CA TRP A 41 -7.46 -7.23 -8.86
C TRP A 41 -6.86 -6.76 -10.19
N ALA A 42 -5.55 -6.84 -10.34
CA ALA A 42 -4.86 -6.40 -11.55
C ALA A 42 -5.30 -7.21 -12.78
N ARG A 43 -5.40 -8.54 -12.63
CA ARG A 43 -5.82 -9.46 -13.70
C ARG A 43 -7.27 -9.21 -14.16
N HIS A 44 -8.20 -9.01 -13.24
CA HIS A 44 -9.63 -8.89 -13.58
C HIS A 44 -10.07 -7.47 -13.96
N ASN A 45 -9.24 -6.46 -13.70
CA ASN A 45 -9.57 -5.06 -13.95
C ASN A 45 -8.47 -4.37 -14.77
N PRO A 46 -8.20 -4.81 -16.02
CA PRO A 46 -7.11 -4.28 -16.83
C PRO A 46 -7.23 -2.79 -17.18
N GLY A 47 -8.43 -2.21 -17.03
CA GLY A 47 -8.68 -0.78 -17.25
C GLY A 47 -8.42 0.12 -16.02
N LEU A 48 -8.18 -0.46 -14.84
CA LEU A 48 -7.95 0.27 -13.58
C LEU A 48 -6.48 0.17 -13.17
N ASP A 49 -5.94 1.25 -12.60
CA ASP A 49 -4.68 1.20 -11.86
C ASP A 49 -4.90 0.58 -10.48
N VAL A 50 -4.25 -0.53 -10.21
CA VAL A 50 -4.31 -1.21 -8.91
C VAL A 50 -3.09 -0.79 -8.11
N TRP A 51 -3.31 -0.03 -7.05
CA TRP A 51 -2.27 0.44 -6.14
C TRP A 51 -2.21 -0.48 -4.92
N TYR A 52 -1.06 -1.09 -4.70
CA TYR A 52 -0.73 -1.78 -3.47
C TYR A 52 0.14 -0.87 -2.61
N LEU A 53 -0.44 -0.37 -1.53
CA LEU A 53 0.16 0.53 -0.56
C LEU A 53 0.56 -0.27 0.66
N PHE A 54 1.76 -0.04 1.20
CA PHE A 54 2.13 -0.61 2.49
C PHE A 54 2.90 0.40 3.34
N THR A 55 2.72 0.30 4.65
CA THR A 55 3.26 1.28 5.61
C THR A 55 4.73 1.07 5.96
N SER A 56 5.34 -0.02 5.50
CA SER A 56 6.80 -0.16 5.54
C SER A 56 7.45 0.78 4.53
N LEU A 57 8.57 1.39 4.90
CA LEU A 57 9.38 2.23 4.01
C LEU A 57 10.14 1.42 2.95
N ILE A 58 10.16 0.09 3.09
CA ILE A 58 10.91 -0.84 2.25
C ILE A 58 10.02 -2.04 1.91
N ALA A 59 9.95 -2.40 0.63
CA ALA A 59 9.54 -3.73 0.19
C ALA A 59 10.76 -4.64 0.03
N ASP A 60 10.72 -5.79 0.69
CA ASP A 60 11.64 -6.90 0.46
C ASP A 60 11.16 -7.72 -0.76
N ASP A 61 11.93 -7.64 -1.84
CA ASP A 61 11.76 -8.41 -3.08
C ASP A 61 12.92 -9.40 -3.29
N SER A 62 13.40 -10.02 -2.21
CA SER A 62 14.49 -11.01 -2.28
C SER A 62 14.10 -12.28 -3.05
N ASP A 63 12.81 -12.63 -3.06
CA ASP A 63 12.25 -13.76 -3.82
C ASP A 63 11.87 -13.42 -5.27
N ASN A 64 12.05 -12.16 -5.68
CA ASN A 64 11.75 -11.63 -7.01
C ASN A 64 10.25 -11.69 -7.39
N LEU A 65 9.35 -11.95 -6.44
CA LEU A 65 7.91 -12.04 -6.67
C LEU A 65 7.33 -10.67 -7.08
N LEU A 66 7.71 -9.60 -6.38
CA LEU A 66 7.22 -8.26 -6.67
C LEU A 66 7.70 -7.81 -8.05
N THR A 67 8.98 -8.02 -8.38
CA THR A 67 9.50 -7.74 -9.73
C THR A 67 8.73 -8.49 -10.82
N LEU A 68 8.43 -9.78 -10.61
CA LEU A 68 7.65 -10.57 -11.58
C LEU A 68 6.21 -10.06 -11.73
N LEU A 69 5.55 -9.71 -10.62
CA LEU A 69 4.19 -9.16 -10.65
C LEU A 69 4.14 -7.82 -11.39
N LEU A 70 5.08 -6.90 -11.12
CA LEU A 70 5.15 -5.61 -11.79
C LEU A 70 5.45 -5.74 -13.28
N HIS A 71 6.24 -6.74 -13.67
CA HIS A 71 6.50 -7.05 -15.09
C HIS A 71 5.25 -7.64 -15.78
N GLN A 72 4.52 -8.53 -15.10
CA GLN A 72 3.36 -9.22 -15.67
C GLN A 72 2.11 -8.33 -15.74
N TYR A 73 1.93 -7.42 -14.79
CA TYR A 73 0.74 -6.58 -14.65
C TYR A 73 1.10 -5.10 -14.72
N PRO A 74 1.07 -4.47 -15.91
CA PRO A 74 1.47 -3.07 -16.07
C PRO A 74 0.55 -2.08 -15.34
N ASN A 75 -0.67 -2.50 -15.02
CA ASN A 75 -1.64 -1.74 -14.24
C ASN A 75 -1.48 -1.92 -12.72
N LEU A 76 -0.60 -2.82 -12.26
CA LEU A 76 -0.23 -2.93 -10.85
C LEU A 76 0.84 -1.89 -10.52
N LYS A 77 0.59 -1.08 -9.49
CA LYS A 77 1.47 -0.06 -8.94
C LYS A 77 1.73 -0.36 -7.48
N VAL A 78 2.95 -0.14 -7.03
CA VAL A 78 3.34 -0.35 -5.63
C VAL A 78 3.94 0.94 -5.07
N ALA A 79 3.49 1.35 -3.90
CA ALA A 79 4.00 2.55 -3.22
C ALA A 79 4.05 2.36 -1.71
N THR A 80 4.96 3.08 -1.06
CA THR A 80 5.07 3.12 0.39
C THR A 80 4.32 4.31 0.95
N VAL A 81 3.83 4.17 2.18
CA VAL A 81 3.10 5.21 2.88
C VAL A 81 3.97 5.78 4.00
N ASP A 82 4.28 7.08 3.91
CA ASP A 82 4.93 7.82 4.97
C ASP A 82 3.89 8.22 6.03
N LEU A 83 3.84 7.43 7.11
CA LEU A 83 2.88 7.68 8.19
C LEU A 83 3.18 8.97 8.96
N ASP A 84 4.45 9.41 9.03
CA ASP A 84 4.79 10.68 9.67
C ASP A 84 4.14 11.84 8.92
N LYS A 85 4.18 11.81 7.58
CA LYS A 85 3.46 12.77 6.73
C LYS A 85 1.94 12.66 6.85
N ILE A 86 1.38 11.44 6.94
CA ILE A 86 -0.08 11.26 7.06
C ILE A 86 -0.63 11.88 8.34
N PHE A 87 0.07 11.69 9.45
CA PHE A 87 -0.40 12.17 10.75
C PHE A 87 0.04 13.60 11.05
N GLN A 88 0.93 14.20 10.26
CA GLN A 88 1.37 15.59 10.41
C GLN A 88 0.18 16.55 10.43
N ASP A 89 0.18 17.49 11.38
CA ASP A 89 -0.85 18.52 11.55
C ASP A 89 -2.26 17.95 11.81
N THR A 90 -2.36 16.67 12.15
CA THR A 90 -3.62 16.04 12.58
C THR A 90 -3.69 15.97 14.11
N PRO A 91 -4.88 15.93 14.72
CA PRO A 91 -5.03 15.68 16.16
C PRO A 91 -4.43 14.36 16.64
N LEU A 92 -4.13 13.43 15.72
CA LEU A 92 -3.51 12.14 16.01
C LEU A 92 -1.98 12.18 15.92
N GLU A 93 -1.36 13.30 15.54
CA GLU A 93 0.09 13.41 15.38
C GLU A 93 0.84 13.04 16.67
N SER A 94 0.46 13.63 17.79
CA SER A 94 1.10 13.38 19.09
C SER A 94 0.87 11.94 19.57
N PHE A 95 -0.29 11.37 19.26
CA PHE A 95 -0.59 9.97 19.56
C PHE A 95 0.27 9.03 18.72
N PHE A 96 0.39 9.28 17.42
CA PHE A 96 1.21 8.46 16.52
C PHE A 96 2.69 8.53 16.89
N LYS A 97 3.22 9.74 17.13
CA LYS A 97 4.61 9.97 17.56
C LYS A 97 4.94 9.43 18.95
N SER A 98 3.94 9.11 19.77
CA SER A 98 4.17 8.55 21.09
C SER A 98 4.60 7.09 21.08
N ASP A 99 4.48 6.39 19.93
CA ASP A 99 4.73 4.95 19.76
C ASP A 99 3.93 4.03 20.72
N ILE A 100 3.02 4.57 21.54
CA ILE A 100 2.17 3.81 22.48
C ILE A 100 1.35 2.74 21.75
N TRP A 101 0.95 3.03 20.51
CA TRP A 101 0.22 2.11 19.65
C TRP A 101 1.02 0.84 19.29
N ARG A 102 2.36 0.92 19.20
CA ARG A 102 3.24 -0.22 18.91
C ARG A 102 3.30 -1.23 20.06
N ALA A 103 3.09 -0.78 21.28
CA ALA A 103 3.13 -1.60 22.48
C ALA A 103 1.82 -2.37 22.75
N SER A 104 0.79 -2.13 21.93
CA SER A 104 -0.47 -2.87 22.06
C SER A 104 -0.36 -4.28 21.47
N ASP A 105 -0.79 -5.30 22.22
CA ASP A 105 -0.85 -6.70 21.75
C ASP A 105 -1.85 -6.91 20.60
N SER A 106 -2.60 -5.87 20.24
CA SER A 106 -3.54 -5.88 19.14
C SER A 106 -2.82 -5.53 17.83
N LYS A 107 -2.25 -6.55 17.18
CA LYS A 107 -1.90 -6.43 15.75
C LYS A 107 -3.19 -6.27 14.95
N ILE A 108 -3.58 -5.03 14.67
CA ILE A 108 -4.72 -4.73 13.82
C ILE A 108 -4.32 -5.10 12.38
N PHE A 109 -4.72 -6.31 11.97
CA PHE A 109 -4.65 -6.74 10.58
C PHE A 109 -5.83 -6.10 9.84
N MET A 110 -5.66 -4.87 9.38
CA MET A 110 -6.67 -4.18 8.57
C MET A 110 -6.40 -4.45 7.09
N GLU A 111 -6.96 -5.53 6.53
CA GLU A 111 -7.19 -5.61 5.08
C GLU A 111 -8.32 -4.61 4.75
N THR A 112 -7.98 -3.35 4.53
CA THR A 112 -8.98 -2.35 4.14
C THR A 112 -8.91 -2.14 2.63
N VAL A 113 -9.92 -2.64 1.93
CA VAL A 113 -10.12 -2.42 0.49
C VAL A 113 -11.03 -1.22 0.33
N TYR A 114 -10.47 -0.05 0.01
CA TYR A 114 -11.28 1.11 -0.39
C TYR A 114 -11.34 1.17 -1.92
N THR A 115 -12.54 0.98 -2.48
CA THR A 115 -12.85 1.52 -3.81
C THR A 115 -13.21 2.99 -3.62
N LEU A 116 -12.23 3.88 -3.75
CA LEU A 116 -12.50 5.33 -3.77
C LEU A 116 -13.21 5.67 -5.08
N ARG A 117 -14.52 5.46 -5.14
CA ARG A 117 -15.37 6.13 -6.15
C ARG A 117 -15.52 7.59 -5.70
N PRO A 118 -15.34 8.58 -6.59
CA PRO A 118 -15.62 9.96 -6.23
C PRO A 118 -17.08 10.09 -5.82
N LEU A 119 -17.33 10.38 -4.55
CA LEU A 119 -18.60 10.94 -4.09
C LEU A 119 -18.60 12.43 -4.42
N LEU A 120 -18.67 12.76 -5.71
CA LEU A 120 -18.95 14.11 -6.18
C LEU A 120 -19.98 14.01 -7.31
N ASN A 121 -21.23 13.88 -6.90
CA ASN A 121 -22.40 14.54 -7.49
C ASN A 121 -23.65 14.17 -6.68
N SER A 122 -24.00 15.03 -5.71
CA SER A 122 -25.38 15.35 -5.35
C SER A 122 -25.45 16.76 -4.78
#